data_AF-A0A9D6Z778-F1
#
_entry.id   AF-A0A9D6Z778-F1
#
_cell.length_a   1.000
_cell.length_b   1.000
_cell.length_c   1.000
_cell.angle_alpha   90.00
_cell.angle_beta   90.00
_cell.angle_gamma   90.00
#
_symmetry.space_group_name_H-M   'P 1'
#
loop_
_entity.id
_entity.type
_entity.pdbx_description
1 polymer ?
#
loop_
_entity_poly.entity_id
_entity_poly.type
_entity_poly.pdbx_seq_one_letter_code
_entity_poly.pdbx_strand_id
1 'polypeptide(L)'
;MKNKVKILFPILASIITGLLMAVLVNAWTNPTQSPPSGGGALYYSNGNVGIGTTTPSQKLSVDGTFSVSATSTFSGNVGIGTVTPGAKLEVIGKIKATNILGTWVGNTASSYDGNRGGYAAADALCDSNYAGSHVCSGAEFTFGRPTVAGGWFNTFYATPSGGTNPSDCLGWTTNSGSYSASYWYSTVYIDPSDCSIARPFACCRNN
;
A
#
# COMPACT_ATOMS: atom_id res chain seq x y z
N MET A 1 83.12 17.49 5.35
CA MET A 1 81.99 16.76 5.96
C MET A 1 80.78 17.65 6.29
N LYS A 2 80.96 18.87 6.83
CA LYS A 2 79.86 19.78 7.21
C LYS A 2 78.88 20.18 6.08
N ASN A 3 79.33 20.35 4.83
CA ASN A 3 78.46 20.77 3.73
C ASN A 3 77.56 19.64 3.17
N LYS A 4 78.00 18.38 3.24
CA LYS A 4 77.20 17.23 2.79
C LYS A 4 76.00 16.99 3.72
N VAL A 5 76.18 17.17 5.03
CA VAL A 5 75.11 17.00 6.04
C VAL A 5 74.03 18.09 5.91
N LYS A 6 74.43 19.34 5.60
CA LYS A 6 73.50 20.46 5.38
C LYS A 6 72.56 20.26 4.18
N ILE A 7 73.00 19.52 3.16
CA ILE A 7 72.22 19.23 1.95
C ILE A 7 71.40 17.94 2.13
N LEU A 8 71.94 16.94 2.82
CA LEU A 8 71.28 15.64 2.96
C LEU A 8 70.07 15.66 3.90
N PHE A 9 70.12 16.46 4.97
CA PHE A 9 69.04 16.56 5.96
C PHE A 9 67.70 17.07 5.38
N PRO A 10 67.63 18.17 4.61
CA PRO A 10 66.36 18.63 4.02
C PRO A 10 65.82 17.67 2.96
N ILE A 11 66.69 16.98 2.21
CA ILE A 11 66.27 15.98 1.22
C ILE A 11 65.57 14.81 1.91
N LEU A 12 66.15 14.28 2.98
CA LEU A 12 65.57 13.17 3.73
C LEU A 12 64.24 13.56 4.39
N ALA A 13 64.13 14.78 4.92
CA ALA A 13 62.90 15.30 5.50
C ALA A 13 61.77 15.42 4.46
N SER A 14 62.07 15.90 3.24
CA SER A 14 61.08 15.98 2.15
C SER A 14 60.60 14.61 1.68
N ILE A 15 61.51 13.62 1.60
CA ILE A 15 61.15 12.24 1.23
C ILE A 15 60.22 11.63 2.29
N ILE A 16 60.55 11.76 3.58
CA ILE A 16 59.73 11.27 4.68
C ILE A 16 58.34 11.93 4.66
N THR A 17 58.29 13.25 4.44
CA THR A 17 57.02 13.99 4.37
C THR A 17 56.19 13.54 3.17
N GLY A 18 56.81 13.34 1.99
CA GLY A 18 56.12 12.84 0.81
C GLY A 18 55.58 11.41 0.97
N LEU A 19 56.37 10.51 1.56
CA LEU A 19 55.93 9.14 1.89
C LEU A 19 54.79 9.15 2.92
N LEU A 20 54.89 9.97 3.96
CA LEU A 20 53.83 10.12 4.96
C LEU A 20 52.54 10.62 4.33
N MET A 21 52.61 11.65 3.48
CA MET A 21 51.45 12.17 2.75
C MET A 21 50.85 11.11 1.81
N ALA A 22 51.67 10.34 1.11
CA ALA A 22 51.18 9.25 0.26
C ALA A 22 50.46 8.16 1.07
N VAL A 23 50.99 7.80 2.24
CA VAL A 23 50.35 6.84 3.16
C VAL A 23 49.03 7.39 3.68
N LEU A 24 48.98 8.67 4.07
CA LEU A 24 47.76 9.32 4.55
C LEU A 24 46.69 9.41 3.45
N VAL A 25 47.09 9.72 2.21
CA VAL A 25 46.17 9.76 1.06
C VAL A 25 45.62 8.36 0.75
N ASN A 26 46.46 7.32 0.77
CA ASN A 26 46.02 5.94 0.55
C ASN A 26 45.09 5.43 1.66
N ALA A 27 45.37 5.76 2.93
CA ALA A 27 44.53 5.40 4.06
C ALA A 27 43.15 6.08 4.02
N TRP A 28 43.07 7.30 3.47
CA TRP A 28 41.81 8.04 3.34
C TRP A 28 40.98 7.59 2.14
N THR A 29 41.64 7.24 1.02
CA THR A 29 40.95 6.81 -0.21
C THR A 29 40.50 5.36 -0.18
N ASN A 30 41.20 4.49 0.56
CA ASN A 30 40.87 3.07 0.70
C ASN A 30 41.02 2.62 2.16
N PRO A 31 40.09 2.99 3.06
CA PRO A 31 40.12 2.49 4.44
C PRO A 31 39.95 0.96 4.44
N THR A 32 40.98 0.24 4.86
CA THR A 32 40.99 -1.24 4.92
C THR A 32 40.26 -1.79 6.14
N GLN A 33 39.79 -0.93 7.03
CA GLN A 33 39.08 -1.29 8.24
C GLN A 33 37.86 -0.40 8.40
N SER A 34 36.72 -1.00 8.78
CA SER A 34 35.55 -0.27 9.20
C SER A 34 35.91 0.62 10.42
N PRO A 35 35.27 1.79 10.60
CA PRO A 35 35.53 2.66 11.74
C PRO A 35 35.49 1.89 13.07
N PRO A 36 36.36 2.19 14.08
CA PRO A 36 36.54 1.42 15.33
C PRO A 36 35.35 1.37 16.31
N SER A 37 34.12 1.47 15.84
CA SER A 37 32.90 1.38 16.62
C SER A 37 31.85 0.56 15.87
N GLY A 38 32.18 -0.71 15.59
CA GLY A 38 31.28 -1.88 15.61
C GLY A 38 30.04 -1.94 14.70
N GLY A 39 29.70 -0.89 13.98
CA GLY A 39 28.60 -0.87 13.02
C GLY A 39 29.01 0.03 11.88
N GLY A 40 29.30 -0.55 10.72
CA GLY A 40 29.33 0.23 9.48
C GLY A 40 27.94 0.80 9.26
N ALA A 41 27.65 1.97 9.82
CA ALA A 41 26.33 2.59 9.76
C ALA A 41 25.90 2.82 8.30
N LEU A 42 26.88 2.96 7.39
CA LEU A 42 26.67 3.05 5.96
C LEU A 42 27.77 2.27 5.21
N TYR A 43 27.35 1.31 4.39
CA TYR A 43 28.18 0.50 3.49
C TYR A 43 27.79 0.82 2.05
N TYR A 44 28.74 1.09 1.18
CA TYR A 44 28.47 1.31 -0.25
C TYR A 44 29.36 0.41 -1.09
N SER A 45 28.76 -0.43 -1.93
CA SER A 45 29.47 -1.36 -2.79
C SER A 45 28.65 -1.67 -4.03
N ASN A 46 29.29 -1.66 -5.21
CA ASN A 46 28.67 -2.00 -6.49
C ASN A 46 27.35 -1.22 -6.79
N GLY A 47 27.27 0.03 -6.33
CA GLY A 47 26.07 0.86 -6.51
C GLY A 47 24.90 0.48 -5.59
N ASN A 48 25.13 -0.32 -4.55
CA ASN A 48 24.17 -0.63 -3.50
C ASN A 48 24.60 0.03 -2.20
N VAL A 49 23.63 0.52 -1.44
CA VAL A 49 23.81 1.12 -0.11
C VAL A 49 23.26 0.16 0.94
N GLY A 50 24.07 -0.24 1.91
CA GLY A 50 23.68 -0.94 3.12
C GLY A 50 23.70 -0.01 4.33
N ILE A 51 22.68 -0.06 5.17
CA ILE A 51 22.65 0.61 6.48
C ILE A 51 22.49 -0.49 7.52
N GLY A 52 23.49 -0.66 8.40
CA GLY A 52 23.53 -1.77 9.36
C GLY A 52 23.90 -3.12 8.75
N THR A 53 24.18 -3.21 7.44
CA THR A 53 24.60 -4.43 6.75
C THR A 53 25.74 -4.18 5.76
N THR A 54 26.66 -5.13 5.64
CA THR A 54 27.74 -5.16 4.63
C THR A 54 27.40 -6.01 3.41
N THR A 55 26.22 -6.63 3.38
CA THR A 55 25.77 -7.53 2.31
C THR A 55 24.40 -7.10 1.76
N PRO A 56 24.28 -5.87 1.20
CA PRO A 56 23.01 -5.37 0.68
C PRO A 56 22.52 -6.23 -0.50
N SER A 57 21.33 -6.81 -0.35
CA SER A 57 20.67 -7.64 -1.38
C SER A 57 19.87 -6.82 -2.39
N GLN A 58 19.67 -5.53 -2.11
CA GLN A 58 18.95 -4.56 -2.94
C GLN A 58 19.74 -3.25 -3.05
N LYS A 59 19.29 -2.35 -3.93
CA LYS A 59 19.92 -1.03 -4.13
C LYS A 59 20.05 -0.23 -2.84
N LEU A 60 19.06 -0.35 -1.96
CA LEU A 60 19.13 0.09 -0.58
C LEU A 60 18.70 -1.08 0.31
N SER A 61 19.52 -1.44 1.29
CA SER A 61 19.18 -2.44 2.31
C SER A 61 19.40 -1.84 3.69
N VAL A 62 18.37 -1.89 4.54
CA VAL A 62 18.43 -1.42 5.93
C VAL A 62 18.21 -2.64 6.81
N ASP A 63 19.23 -3.04 7.56
CA ASP A 63 19.08 -4.06 8.60
C ASP A 63 18.69 -3.37 9.91
N GLY A 64 17.39 -3.17 10.08
CA GLY A 64 16.79 -2.43 11.19
C GLY A 64 15.52 -1.67 10.81
N THR A 65 15.18 -0.66 11.61
CA THR A 65 13.99 0.17 11.37
C THR A 65 14.25 1.23 10.31
N PHE A 66 13.44 1.25 9.26
CA PHE A 66 13.39 2.34 8.29
C PHE A 66 12.29 3.34 8.66
N SER A 67 12.65 4.62 8.83
CA SER A 67 11.72 5.70 9.15
C SER A 67 11.87 6.84 8.15
N VAL A 68 10.76 7.36 7.65
CA VAL A 68 10.69 8.51 6.74
C VAL A 68 9.88 9.60 7.44
N SER A 69 10.50 10.75 7.69
CA SER A 69 9.87 11.86 8.43
C SER A 69 8.95 12.73 7.57
N ALA A 70 8.92 12.49 6.26
CA ALA A 70 8.12 13.22 5.29
C ALA A 70 7.44 12.23 4.31
N THR A 71 7.20 12.65 3.08
CA THR A 71 6.56 11.82 2.06
C THR A 71 7.51 10.78 1.48
N SER A 72 7.05 9.52 1.40
CA SER A 72 7.67 8.48 0.58
C SER A 72 6.86 8.29 -0.70
N THR A 73 7.50 8.34 -1.87
CA THR A 73 6.85 8.14 -3.17
C THR A 73 7.41 6.89 -3.84
N PHE A 74 6.53 6.07 -4.40
CA PHE A 74 6.88 4.86 -5.12
C PHE A 74 6.32 4.91 -6.53
N SER A 75 7.18 4.82 -7.54
CA SER A 75 6.75 4.70 -8.96
C SER A 75 6.37 3.26 -9.32
N GLY A 76 7.04 2.30 -8.67
CA GLY A 76 6.82 0.87 -8.81
C GLY A 76 5.79 0.30 -7.84
N ASN A 77 5.81 -1.03 -7.69
CA ASN A 77 4.99 -1.77 -6.75
C ASN A 77 5.70 -1.85 -5.39
N VAL A 78 4.95 -1.80 -4.29
CA VAL A 78 5.45 -1.96 -2.92
C VAL A 78 5.09 -3.35 -2.42
N GLY A 79 6.10 -4.15 -2.07
CA GLY A 79 5.93 -5.47 -1.45
C GLY A 79 6.28 -5.44 0.03
N ILE A 80 5.40 -5.98 0.88
CA ILE A 80 5.66 -6.24 2.30
C ILE A 80 5.59 -7.75 2.51
N GLY A 81 6.71 -8.37 2.88
CA GLY A 81 6.83 -9.83 2.95
C GLY A 81 7.01 -10.53 1.60
N THR A 82 7.20 -9.76 0.51
CA THR A 82 7.48 -10.25 -0.84
C THR A 82 8.47 -9.32 -1.56
N VAL A 83 9.27 -9.89 -2.47
CA VAL A 83 10.20 -9.13 -3.34
C VAL A 83 9.70 -9.02 -4.79
N THR A 84 8.59 -9.69 -5.11
CA THR A 84 7.99 -9.70 -6.45
C THR A 84 6.49 -9.37 -6.37
N PRO A 85 6.11 -8.14 -5.95
CA PRO A 85 4.71 -7.76 -5.83
C PRO A 85 4.00 -7.71 -7.21
N GLY A 86 2.89 -8.45 -7.33
CA GLY A 86 2.02 -8.51 -8.51
C GLY A 86 1.00 -7.35 -8.62
N ALA A 87 0.81 -6.59 -7.54
CA ALA A 87 -0.04 -5.41 -7.48
C ALA A 87 0.73 -4.19 -6.96
N LYS A 88 0.13 -2.98 -7.08
CA LYS A 88 0.76 -1.72 -6.64
C LYS A 88 1.17 -1.74 -5.17
N LEU A 89 0.37 -2.36 -4.32
CA LEU A 89 0.71 -2.68 -2.94
C LEU A 89 0.32 -4.14 -2.69
N GLU A 90 1.29 -4.96 -2.32
CA GLU A 90 1.07 -6.37 -1.93
C GLU A 90 1.67 -6.62 -0.55
N VAL A 91 0.86 -7.15 0.35
CA VAL A 91 1.26 -7.49 1.71
C VAL A 91 0.97 -8.96 1.95
N ILE A 92 2.02 -9.76 2.11
CA ILE A 92 1.90 -11.15 2.58
C ILE A 92 1.92 -11.11 4.11
N GLY A 93 0.73 -10.92 4.71
CA GLY A 93 0.58 -10.83 6.16
C GLY A 93 -0.69 -10.06 6.56
N LYS A 94 -0.86 -9.85 7.87
CA LYS A 94 -1.96 -9.03 8.40
C LYS A 94 -1.62 -7.55 8.30
N ILE A 95 -2.55 -6.74 7.80
CA ILE A 95 -2.46 -5.28 7.80
C ILE A 95 -3.28 -4.75 8.99
N LYS A 96 -2.64 -3.99 9.88
CA LYS A 96 -3.33 -3.18 10.89
C LYS A 96 -3.32 -1.73 10.42
N ALA A 97 -4.43 -1.26 9.90
CA ALA A 97 -4.61 0.13 9.47
C ALA A 97 -5.92 0.67 10.01
N THR A 98 -5.94 1.97 10.34
CA THR A 98 -7.13 2.64 10.90
C THR A 98 -8.24 2.79 9.87
N ASN A 99 -7.89 2.97 8.59
CA ASN A 99 -8.82 3.07 7.48
C ASN A 99 -8.21 2.37 6.25
N ILE A 100 -8.59 1.12 6.00
CA ILE A 100 -8.51 0.54 4.65
C ILE A 100 -9.89 0.78 4.07
N LEU A 101 -10.05 1.83 3.26
CA LEU A 101 -11.35 2.20 2.73
C LEU A 101 -11.92 1.03 1.90
N GLY A 102 -13.18 0.68 2.16
CA GLY A 102 -13.83 -0.55 1.71
C GLY A 102 -13.62 -0.80 0.22
N THR A 103 -13.09 -1.99 -0.10
CA THR A 103 -12.87 -2.41 -1.49
C THR A 103 -14.09 -3.20 -1.94
N TRP A 104 -14.61 -2.90 -3.13
CA TRP A 104 -15.56 -3.77 -3.81
C TRP A 104 -14.94 -5.17 -3.91
N VAL A 105 -15.63 -6.19 -3.41
CA VAL A 105 -15.14 -7.57 -3.43
C VAL A 105 -15.78 -8.40 -4.55
N GLY A 106 -16.94 -7.98 -5.03
CA GLY A 106 -17.67 -8.71 -6.05
C GLY A 106 -19.14 -8.32 -6.13
N ASN A 107 -19.84 -8.90 -7.11
CA ASN A 107 -21.29 -8.92 -7.14
C ASN A 107 -21.76 -10.32 -6.69
N THR A 108 -22.91 -10.42 -6.01
CA THR A 108 -23.48 -11.74 -5.68
C THR A 108 -23.66 -12.59 -6.93
N ALA A 109 -23.45 -13.90 -6.83
CA ALA A 109 -23.58 -14.80 -7.98
C ALA A 109 -25.02 -14.88 -8.53
N SER A 110 -26.01 -14.66 -7.66
CA SER A 110 -27.43 -14.62 -8.02
C SER A 110 -27.95 -13.19 -8.06
N SER A 111 -28.99 -12.99 -8.87
CA SER A 111 -29.74 -11.74 -8.97
C SER A 111 -31.00 -11.79 -8.11
N TYR A 112 -31.35 -10.65 -7.54
CA TYR A 112 -32.47 -10.50 -6.62
C TYR A 112 -33.25 -9.22 -6.92
N ASP A 113 -34.56 -9.28 -6.73
CA ASP A 113 -35.40 -8.08 -6.70
C ASP A 113 -35.17 -7.28 -5.40
N GLY A 114 -35.80 -6.12 -5.31
CA GLY A 114 -35.68 -5.18 -4.20
C GLY A 114 -36.26 -5.64 -2.86
N ASN A 115 -36.92 -6.80 -2.76
CA ASN A 115 -37.48 -7.27 -1.49
C ASN A 115 -36.67 -8.44 -0.90
N ARG A 116 -35.66 -8.11 -0.09
CA ARG A 116 -34.81 -9.10 0.60
C ARG A 116 -35.14 -9.27 2.08
N GLY A 117 -36.13 -8.53 2.60
CA GLY A 117 -36.49 -8.57 4.02
C GLY A 117 -35.65 -7.63 4.88
N GLY A 118 -35.06 -6.58 4.29
CA GLY A 118 -34.30 -5.57 5.02
C GLY A 118 -32.79 -5.54 4.71
N TYR A 119 -32.10 -4.50 5.19
CA TYR A 119 -30.64 -4.35 5.07
C TYR A 119 -29.87 -5.56 5.58
N ALA A 120 -30.18 -6.07 6.78
CA ALA A 120 -29.46 -7.19 7.37
C ALA A 120 -29.55 -8.47 6.51
N ALA A 121 -30.69 -8.70 5.86
CA ALA A 121 -30.86 -9.83 4.97
C ALA A 121 -30.13 -9.61 3.63
N ALA A 122 -30.13 -8.38 3.10
CA ALA A 122 -29.35 -8.04 1.91
C ALA A 122 -27.83 -8.15 2.17
N ASP A 123 -27.35 -7.68 3.33
CA ASP A 123 -25.96 -7.82 3.75
C ASP A 123 -25.56 -9.28 3.93
N ALA A 124 -26.43 -10.11 4.49
CA ALA A 124 -26.20 -11.56 4.60
C ALA A 124 -26.04 -12.26 3.24
N LEU A 125 -26.66 -11.74 2.18
CA LEU A 125 -26.42 -12.25 0.81
C LEU A 125 -24.98 -11.98 0.39
N CYS A 126 -24.46 -10.78 0.65
CA CYS A 126 -23.07 -10.46 0.39
C CYS A 126 -22.13 -11.31 1.26
N ASP A 127 -22.36 -11.40 2.56
CA ASP A 127 -21.56 -12.22 3.48
C ASP A 127 -21.49 -13.70 3.05
N SER A 128 -22.60 -14.25 2.55
CA SER A 128 -22.64 -15.63 2.05
C SER A 128 -21.84 -15.86 0.76
N ASN A 129 -21.70 -14.84 -0.10
CA ASN A 129 -20.91 -14.92 -1.34
C ASN A 129 -19.44 -14.58 -1.07
N TYR A 130 -19.19 -13.64 -0.16
CA TYR A 130 -17.87 -13.16 0.23
C TYR A 130 -17.86 -12.94 1.74
N ALA A 131 -17.24 -13.87 2.48
CA ALA A 131 -17.21 -13.83 3.94
C ALA A 131 -16.70 -12.48 4.48
N GLY A 132 -17.43 -11.94 5.47
CA GLY A 132 -17.20 -10.64 6.10
C GLY A 132 -17.61 -9.43 5.27
N SER A 133 -18.36 -9.60 4.17
CA SER A 133 -18.82 -8.50 3.31
C SER A 133 -20.26 -8.10 3.58
N HIS A 134 -20.63 -6.92 3.10
CA HIS A 134 -21.96 -6.33 3.20
C HIS A 134 -22.32 -5.65 1.87
N VAL A 135 -23.57 -5.22 1.70
CA VAL A 135 -23.98 -4.47 0.50
C VAL A 135 -23.27 -3.12 0.48
N CYS A 136 -22.54 -2.84 -0.60
CA CYS A 136 -21.81 -1.59 -0.75
C CYS A 136 -22.69 -0.36 -0.48
N SER A 137 -22.12 0.63 0.17
CA SER A 137 -22.76 1.91 0.46
C SER A 137 -22.17 3.06 -0.36
N GLY A 138 -22.96 4.15 -0.48
CA GLY A 138 -22.60 5.43 -1.09
C GLY A 138 -21.18 5.92 -0.78
N ALA A 139 -20.76 5.76 0.47
CA ALA A 139 -19.48 6.24 0.95
C ALA A 139 -18.29 5.34 0.58
N GLU A 140 -18.54 4.06 0.33
CA GLU A 140 -17.48 3.12 -0.08
C GLU A 140 -17.03 3.38 -1.53
N PHE A 141 -17.77 4.22 -2.28
CA PHE A 141 -17.53 4.49 -3.69
C PHE A 141 -16.49 5.55 -4.01
N THR A 142 -16.13 6.40 -3.05
CA THR A 142 -15.13 7.44 -3.34
C THR A 142 -13.77 6.83 -3.70
N PHE A 143 -13.52 5.55 -3.34
CA PHE A 143 -12.20 4.93 -3.49
C PHE A 143 -12.20 3.47 -4.00
N GLY A 144 -13.37 2.80 -4.14
CA GLY A 144 -13.50 1.44 -4.67
C GLY A 144 -14.63 1.31 -5.69
N ARG A 145 -14.38 1.67 -6.95
CA ARG A 145 -15.37 1.47 -8.04
C ARG A 145 -15.48 -0.03 -8.39
N PRO A 146 -16.69 -0.53 -8.69
CA PRO A 146 -16.85 -1.90 -9.15
C PRO A 146 -16.13 -2.12 -10.48
N THR A 147 -15.50 -3.28 -10.64
CA THR A 147 -14.89 -3.69 -11.92
C THR A 147 -15.91 -4.30 -12.87
N VAL A 148 -17.10 -4.66 -12.35
CA VAL A 148 -18.22 -5.22 -13.11
C VAL A 148 -19.50 -4.48 -12.73
N ALA A 149 -20.25 -4.04 -13.73
CA ALA A 149 -21.52 -3.37 -13.55
C ALA A 149 -22.64 -4.34 -13.09
N GLY A 150 -23.76 -3.76 -12.68
CA GLY A 150 -25.04 -4.43 -12.51
C GLY A 150 -25.51 -4.53 -11.06
N GLY A 151 -24.62 -4.34 -10.08
CA GLY A 151 -24.92 -4.57 -8.67
C GLY A 151 -25.79 -3.49 -8.03
N TRP A 152 -26.85 -3.90 -7.33
CA TRP A 152 -27.59 -3.10 -6.35
C TRP A 152 -26.67 -2.64 -5.22
N PHE A 153 -26.90 -1.43 -4.70
CA PHE A 153 -26.13 -0.90 -3.58
C PHE A 153 -26.95 0.10 -2.77
N ASN A 154 -26.48 0.44 -1.57
CA ASN A 154 -27.11 1.39 -0.66
C ASN A 154 -26.65 2.83 -0.97
N THR A 155 -27.54 3.72 -1.38
CA THR A 155 -27.19 5.08 -1.85
C THR A 155 -26.77 6.06 -0.76
N PHE A 156 -27.20 5.87 0.48
CA PHE A 156 -26.95 6.81 1.57
C PHE A 156 -26.41 6.11 2.82
N TYR A 157 -25.66 6.91 3.60
CA TYR A 157 -25.02 6.62 4.89
C TYR A 157 -26.07 6.39 6.01
N ALA A 158 -27.11 5.61 5.76
CA ALA A 158 -27.97 5.18 6.84
C ALA A 158 -27.27 3.99 7.50
N THR A 159 -26.68 4.25 8.65
CA THR A 159 -26.44 3.24 9.67
C THR A 159 -27.66 2.32 9.83
N PRO A 160 -27.51 1.12 10.43
CA PRO A 160 -28.59 0.11 10.57
C PRO A 160 -29.86 0.52 11.35
N SER A 161 -30.11 1.81 11.56
CA SER A 161 -31.22 2.38 12.31
C SER A 161 -32.41 2.76 11.39
N GLY A 162 -33.12 1.75 10.89
CA GLY A 162 -34.59 1.72 10.81
C GLY A 162 -35.33 2.69 9.88
N GLY A 163 -34.67 3.47 9.04
CA GLY A 163 -35.34 4.33 8.05
C GLY A 163 -35.49 3.64 6.70
N THR A 164 -36.70 3.50 6.17
CA THR A 164 -36.94 3.05 4.79
C THR A 164 -36.62 4.19 3.82
N ASN A 165 -35.62 4.04 2.94
CA ASN A 165 -35.28 5.04 1.94
C ASN A 165 -35.98 4.72 0.59
N PRO A 166 -36.63 5.69 -0.08
CA PRO A 166 -37.21 5.45 -1.40
C PRO A 166 -36.21 5.03 -2.48
N SER A 167 -34.90 5.21 -2.27
CA SER A 167 -33.83 4.98 -3.25
C SER A 167 -33.03 3.67 -3.06
N ASP A 168 -33.50 2.77 -2.19
CA ASP A 168 -32.98 1.43 -1.98
C ASP A 168 -34.13 0.41 -1.77
N CYS A 169 -35.24 0.61 -2.50
CA CYS A 169 -36.42 -0.24 -2.38
C CYS A 169 -36.97 -0.29 -0.95
N LEU A 170 -37.07 0.89 -0.31
CA LEU A 170 -37.55 1.04 1.07
C LEU A 170 -36.75 0.18 2.05
N GLY A 171 -35.42 0.22 1.94
CA GLY A 171 -34.51 -0.58 2.74
C GLY A 171 -34.56 -2.07 2.38
N TRP A 172 -34.67 -2.39 1.10
CA TRP A 172 -34.80 -3.75 0.57
C TRP A 172 -36.02 -4.52 1.07
N THR A 173 -37.17 -3.84 1.20
CA THR A 173 -38.42 -4.43 1.70
C THR A 173 -39.55 -4.45 0.67
N THR A 174 -39.33 -3.90 -0.53
CA THR A 174 -40.35 -3.90 -1.59
C THR A 174 -39.76 -4.29 -2.95
N ASN A 175 -40.52 -5.03 -3.73
CA ASN A 175 -40.23 -5.35 -5.13
C ASN A 175 -41.25 -4.71 -6.07
N SER A 176 -41.94 -3.67 -5.61
CA SER A 176 -42.94 -2.95 -6.40
C SER A 176 -42.30 -2.06 -7.46
N GLY A 177 -42.92 -2.08 -8.64
CA GLY A 177 -42.65 -1.21 -9.79
C GLY A 177 -42.63 0.29 -9.50
N SER A 178 -43.28 0.69 -8.41
CA SER A 178 -43.44 2.10 -8.04
C SER A 178 -42.25 2.68 -7.28
N TYR A 179 -41.29 1.83 -6.88
CA TYR A 179 -40.08 2.25 -6.16
C TYR A 179 -38.84 1.92 -6.99
N SER A 180 -37.75 2.63 -6.70
CA SER A 180 -36.48 2.43 -7.37
C SER A 180 -35.35 2.25 -6.37
N ALA A 181 -34.38 1.42 -6.71
CA ALA A 181 -33.08 1.43 -6.05
C ALA A 181 -32.00 1.94 -7.01
N SER A 182 -30.85 2.34 -6.47
CA SER A 182 -29.67 2.58 -7.32
C SER A 182 -28.86 1.32 -7.53
N TYR A 183 -28.39 1.16 -8.76
CA TYR A 183 -27.46 0.12 -9.14
C TYR A 183 -26.36 0.70 -10.02
N TRP A 184 -25.28 -0.06 -10.17
CA TRP A 184 -24.21 0.28 -11.09
C TRP A 184 -24.62 -0.05 -12.52
N TYR A 185 -25.01 0.92 -13.34
CA TYR A 185 -25.23 0.70 -14.77
C TYR A 185 -23.94 0.38 -15.50
N SER A 186 -22.84 1.02 -15.10
CA SER A 186 -21.48 0.73 -15.58
C SER A 186 -20.49 0.75 -14.42
N THR A 187 -19.19 0.62 -14.69
CA THR A 187 -18.13 0.79 -13.68
C THR A 187 -17.94 2.24 -13.22
N VAL A 188 -18.67 3.20 -13.82
CA VAL A 188 -18.53 4.64 -13.58
C VAL A 188 -19.86 5.33 -13.28
N TYR A 189 -20.96 4.83 -13.86
CA TYR A 189 -22.28 5.44 -13.78
C TYR A 189 -23.25 4.62 -12.93
N ILE A 190 -24.04 5.35 -12.16
CA ILE A 190 -25.12 4.86 -11.30
C ILE A 190 -26.43 5.31 -11.95
N ASP A 191 -27.38 4.39 -12.07
CA ASP A 191 -28.74 4.70 -12.50
C ASP A 191 -29.77 4.15 -11.50
N PRO A 192 -30.95 4.77 -11.40
CA PRO A 192 -32.08 4.14 -10.74
C PRO A 192 -32.58 2.96 -11.58
N SER A 193 -33.04 1.91 -10.91
CA SER A 193 -33.77 0.81 -11.52
C SER A 193 -34.96 0.46 -10.65
N ASP A 194 -36.01 -0.01 -11.30
CA ASP A 194 -37.22 -0.51 -10.67
C ASP A 194 -36.89 -1.67 -9.71
N CYS A 195 -37.50 -1.64 -8.51
CA CYS A 195 -37.32 -2.66 -7.48
C CYS A 195 -37.85 -4.04 -7.85
N SER A 196 -38.69 -4.18 -8.87
CA SER A 196 -39.13 -5.46 -9.41
C SER A 196 -38.07 -6.17 -10.26
N ILE A 197 -37.04 -5.44 -10.71
CA ILE A 197 -36.00 -5.99 -11.58
C ILE A 197 -34.95 -6.74 -10.75
N ALA A 198 -34.67 -7.98 -11.11
CA ALA A 198 -33.65 -8.77 -10.45
C ALA A 198 -32.23 -8.35 -10.88
N ARG A 199 -31.37 -7.99 -9.92
CA ARG A 199 -29.95 -7.68 -10.14
C ARG A 199 -29.09 -8.27 -9.01
N PRO A 200 -27.81 -8.56 -9.22
CA PRO A 200 -26.96 -8.96 -8.11
C PRO A 200 -26.79 -7.81 -7.12
N PHE A 201 -26.35 -8.09 -5.90
CA PHE A 201 -25.90 -7.04 -4.96
C PHE A 201 -24.41 -6.79 -5.15
N ALA A 202 -24.00 -5.53 -5.18
CA ALA A 202 -22.60 -5.14 -5.09
C ALA A 202 -22.14 -5.29 -3.64
N CYS A 203 -21.09 -6.08 -3.43
CA CYS A 203 -20.58 -6.41 -2.11
C CYS A 203 -19.27 -5.69 -1.85
N CYS A 204 -19.17 -5.07 -0.68
CA CYS A 204 -18.01 -4.37 -0.19
C CYS A 204 -17.58 -4.97 1.14
N ARG A 205 -16.32 -4.77 1.51
CA ARG A 205 -15.80 -5.22 2.80
C ARG A 205 -15.25 -4.04 3.57
N ASN A 206 -15.90 -3.72 4.68
CA ASN A 206 -15.30 -2.90 5.72
C ASN A 206 -14.28 -3.74 6.47
N ASN A 207 -13.13 -3.16 6.80
CA ASN A 207 -12.14 -3.83 7.64
C ASN A 207 -12.51 -3.72 9.12
#